data_AF-A0A3C0Q8F2-F1
#
_entry.id   AF-A0A3C0Q8F2-F1
#
_cell.length_a   1.000
_cell.length_b   1.000
_cell.length_c   1.000
_cell.angle_alpha   90.00
_cell.angle_beta   90.00
_cell.angle_gamma   90.00
#
_symmetry.space_group_name_H-M   'P 1'
#
loop_
_entity.id
_entity.type
_entity.pdbx_description
1 polymer ?
#
loop_
_entity_poly.entity_id
_entity_poly.type
_entity_poly.pdbx_seq_one_letter_code
_entity_poly.pdbx_strand_id
1 'polypeptide(L)'
;MNPLIVTCAGRHAWHGIGRLVIPGLLLLSGCATHQLRDIPLQPSYAQIPSQSGTLFQVAQQIEAQNGVGKSTYLALSDNLDALRWRLLLADLATGTIDAQYYLWNGDESGRLLALHLIEAADRG
;
A
#
# COMPACT_ATOMS: atom_id res chain seq x y z
N MET A 1 71.47 -42.08 -8.32
CA MET A 1 70.24 -42.35 -7.56
C MET A 1 69.47 -41.06 -7.41
N ASN A 2 68.20 -41.09 -7.87
CA ASN A 2 67.10 -40.15 -7.72
C ASN A 2 67.08 -38.82 -8.52
N PRO A 3 66.14 -38.64 -9.47
CA PRO A 3 65.73 -37.35 -9.99
C PRO A 3 64.50 -36.84 -9.22
N LEU A 4 64.48 -35.57 -8.81
CA LEU A 4 63.26 -34.89 -8.38
C LEU A 4 62.86 -33.87 -9.44
N ILE A 5 61.90 -34.27 -10.26
CA ILE A 5 61.12 -33.39 -11.13
C ILE A 5 59.95 -32.88 -10.27
N VAL A 6 60.02 -31.61 -9.84
CA VAL A 6 58.89 -30.91 -9.23
C VAL A 6 58.13 -30.20 -10.34
N THR A 7 57.00 -30.78 -10.74
CA THR A 7 56.05 -30.20 -11.69
C THR A 7 55.33 -28.99 -11.09
N CYS A 8 55.63 -27.79 -11.60
CA CYS A 8 54.79 -26.60 -11.41
C CYS A 8 53.57 -26.68 -12.35
N ALA A 9 52.49 -27.34 -11.92
CA ALA A 9 51.26 -27.48 -12.73
C ALA A 9 49.97 -27.10 -11.99
N GLY A 10 50.03 -26.28 -10.93
CA GLY A 10 48.86 -26.05 -10.04
C GLY A 10 48.32 -24.62 -9.91
N ARG A 11 49.08 -23.58 -10.30
CA ARG A 11 48.76 -22.19 -9.86
C ARG A 11 47.79 -21.42 -10.78
N HIS A 12 47.63 -21.84 -12.04
CA HIS A 12 46.72 -21.17 -12.98
C HIS A 12 45.27 -21.66 -12.91
N ALA A 13 45.04 -22.93 -12.54
CA ALA A 13 43.69 -23.49 -12.42
C ALA A 13 42.90 -22.90 -11.23
N TRP A 14 43.59 -22.46 -10.18
CA TRP A 14 42.96 -21.93 -8.97
C TRP A 14 42.45 -20.48 -9.12
N HIS A 15 43.07 -19.68 -9.99
CA HIS A 15 42.66 -18.30 -10.27
C HIS A 15 41.43 -18.20 -11.19
N GLY A 16 41.22 -19.18 -12.07
CA GLY A 16 40.07 -19.22 -12.98
C GLY A 16 38.75 -19.55 -12.27
N ILE A 17 38.80 -20.46 -11.30
CA ILE A 17 37.63 -20.89 -10.54
C ILE A 17 37.17 -19.77 -9.58
N GLY A 18 38.10 -19.12 -8.86
CA GLY A 18 37.76 -18.02 -7.94
C GLY A 18 37.13 -16.79 -8.61
N ARG A 19 37.46 -16.51 -9.88
CA ARG A 19 36.92 -15.37 -10.64
C ARG A 19 35.47 -15.52 -11.09
N LEU A 20 34.97 -16.74 -11.23
CA LEU A 20 33.57 -17.02 -11.64
C LEU A 20 32.63 -17.23 -10.45
N VAL A 21 33.16 -17.64 -9.29
CA VAL A 21 32.36 -17.90 -8.08
C VAL A 21 31.73 -16.63 -7.52
N ILE A 22 32.46 -15.51 -7.49
CA ILE A 22 31.98 -14.24 -6.93
C ILE A 22 30.79 -13.65 -7.72
N PRO A 23 30.85 -13.48 -9.07
CA PRO A 23 29.69 -13.01 -9.82
C PRO A 23 28.52 -14.00 -9.79
N GLY A 24 28.79 -15.31 -9.74
CA GLY A 24 27.76 -16.33 -9.55
C GLY A 24 27.03 -16.19 -8.21
N LEU A 25 27.75 -15.90 -7.13
CA LEU A 25 27.19 -15.68 -5.80
C LEU A 25 26.33 -14.41 -5.73
N LEU A 26 26.73 -13.34 -6.44
CA LEU A 26 25.96 -12.09 -6.50
C LEU A 26 24.62 -12.29 -7.25
N LEU A 27 24.60 -13.10 -8.31
CA LEU A 27 23.38 -13.41 -9.06
C LEU A 27 22.35 -14.24 -8.26
N LEU A 28 22.79 -15.01 -7.26
CA LEU A 28 21.90 -15.79 -6.38
C LEU A 28 21.12 -14.93 -5.37
N SER A 29 21.53 -13.68 -5.13
CA SER A 29 20.84 -12.76 -4.21
C SER A 29 19.64 -12.01 -4.83
N GLY A 30 19.44 -12.14 -6.15
CA GLY A 30 18.35 -11.46 -6.87
C GLY A 30 16.96 -12.10 -6.72
N CYS A 31 16.86 -13.31 -6.17
CA CYS A 31 15.61 -14.05 -6.04
C CYS A 31 14.83 -13.77 -4.74
N ALA A 32 15.16 -12.72 -4.01
CA ALA A 32 14.38 -12.29 -2.84
C ALA A 32 13.08 -11.62 -3.28
N THR A 33 12.11 -12.42 -3.75
CA THR A 33 10.73 -11.98 -3.91
C THR A 33 10.21 -11.49 -2.57
N HIS A 34 9.73 -10.25 -2.53
CA HIS A 34 9.04 -9.70 -1.37
C HIS A 34 7.79 -10.56 -1.11
N GLN A 35 7.89 -11.51 -0.18
CA GLN A 35 6.71 -12.22 0.27
C GLN A 35 5.83 -11.25 1.04
N LEU A 36 4.59 -11.05 0.59
CA LEU A 36 3.57 -10.50 1.46
C LEU A 36 3.42 -11.50 2.61
N ARG A 37 3.64 -11.04 3.84
CA ARG A 37 3.45 -11.90 5.01
C ARG A 37 1.97 -12.24 5.11
N ASP A 38 1.65 -13.53 5.13
CA ASP A 38 0.34 -14.03 5.54
C ASP A 38 0.19 -13.84 7.05
N ILE A 39 -0.09 -12.61 7.46
CA ILE A 39 -0.49 -12.29 8.83
C ILE A 39 -1.96 -12.69 8.94
N PRO A 40 -2.37 -13.60 9.83
CA PRO A 40 -3.78 -13.89 10.02
C PRO A 40 -4.46 -12.65 10.62
N LEU A 41 -5.16 -11.87 9.78
CA LEU A 41 -5.97 -10.74 10.22
C LEU A 41 -7.29 -11.26 10.81
N GLN A 42 -7.68 -10.72 11.97
CA GLN A 42 -9.04 -10.91 12.47
C GLN A 42 -10.01 -10.12 11.58
N PRO A 43 -11.15 -10.72 11.17
CA PRO A 43 -12.17 -9.98 10.43
C PRO A 43 -12.64 -8.78 11.23
N SER A 44 -12.74 -7.63 10.57
CA SER A 44 -13.40 -6.44 11.10
C SER A 44 -14.58 -6.09 10.21
N TYR A 45 -15.59 -5.45 10.79
CA TYR A 45 -16.80 -5.04 10.09
C TYR A 45 -16.98 -3.53 10.24
N ALA A 46 -17.57 -2.92 9.23
CA ALA A 46 -17.94 -1.51 9.28
C ALA A 46 -18.90 -1.27 10.46
N GLN A 47 -18.75 -0.11 11.11
CA GLN A 47 -19.68 0.32 12.15
C GLN A 47 -21.05 0.66 11.54
N ILE A 48 -22.06 0.71 12.40
CA ILE A 48 -23.40 1.14 11.99
C ILE A 48 -23.31 2.61 11.51
N PRO A 49 -23.92 2.97 10.37
CA PRO A 49 -23.90 4.34 9.87
C PRO A 49 -24.44 5.34 10.89
N SER A 50 -23.82 6.53 10.93
CA SER A 50 -24.30 7.63 11.77
C SER A 50 -25.73 8.03 11.41
N GLN A 51 -26.54 8.35 12.43
CA GLN A 51 -27.91 8.84 12.28
C GLN A 51 -28.00 10.37 12.38
N SER A 52 -26.87 11.08 12.26
CA SER A 52 -26.80 12.54 12.38
C SER A 52 -25.66 13.13 11.56
N GLY A 53 -25.66 14.46 11.40
CA GLY A 53 -24.64 15.20 10.65
C GLY A 53 -24.97 15.36 9.16
N THR A 54 -24.13 16.12 8.47
CA THR A 54 -24.34 16.52 7.07
C THR A 54 -24.42 15.33 6.13
N LEU A 55 -23.54 14.33 6.29
CA LEU A 55 -23.55 13.13 5.42
C LEU A 55 -24.83 12.32 5.56
N PHE A 56 -25.38 12.19 6.78
CA PHE A 56 -26.67 11.53 7.00
C PHE A 56 -27.82 12.28 6.31
N GLN A 57 -27.86 13.61 6.41
CA GLN A 57 -28.87 14.44 5.75
C GLN A 57 -28.83 14.32 4.23
N VAL A 58 -27.63 14.37 3.64
CA VAL A 58 -27.42 14.20 2.21
C VAL A 58 -27.84 12.79 1.76
N ALA A 59 -27.48 11.75 2.52
CA ALA A 59 -27.87 10.38 2.22
C ALA A 59 -29.40 10.19 2.23
N GLN A 60 -30.08 10.74 3.22
CA GLN A 60 -31.56 10.75 3.31
C GLN A 60 -32.20 11.46 2.12
N GLN A 61 -31.65 12.60 1.71
CA GLN A 61 -32.16 13.34 0.56
C GLN A 61 -32.01 12.53 -0.74
N ILE A 62 -30.86 11.88 -0.94
CA ILE A 62 -30.61 11.03 -2.11
C ILE A 62 -31.56 9.82 -2.11
N GLU A 63 -31.75 9.17 -0.95
CA GLU A 63 -32.67 8.04 -0.83
C GLU A 63 -34.12 8.44 -1.12
N ALA A 64 -34.56 9.59 -0.62
CA ALA A 64 -35.90 10.13 -0.90
C ALA A 64 -36.13 10.39 -2.40
N GLN A 65 -35.08 10.78 -3.14
CA GLN A 65 -35.16 11.06 -4.58
C GLN A 65 -35.10 9.79 -5.45
N ASN A 66 -34.28 8.81 -5.07
CA ASN A 66 -33.99 7.64 -5.91
C ASN A 66 -34.79 6.39 -5.51
N GLY A 67 -35.34 6.37 -4.30
CA GLY A 67 -36.14 5.29 -3.71
C GLY A 67 -35.39 4.52 -2.63
N VAL A 68 -36.14 4.10 -1.61
CA VAL A 68 -35.63 3.40 -0.41
C VAL A 68 -34.88 2.13 -0.77
N GLY A 69 -33.71 1.94 -0.17
CA GLY A 69 -32.87 0.76 -0.34
C GLY A 69 -32.13 0.67 -1.68
N LYS A 70 -32.16 1.71 -2.53
CA LYS A 70 -31.40 1.74 -3.78
C LYS A 70 -30.03 2.37 -3.60
N SER A 71 -29.01 1.70 -4.12
CA SER A 71 -27.66 2.25 -4.18
C SER A 71 -27.58 3.38 -5.20
N THR A 72 -26.92 4.48 -4.81
CA THR A 72 -26.61 5.62 -5.68
C THR A 72 -25.10 5.84 -5.70
N TYR A 73 -24.56 6.32 -6.82
CA TYR A 73 -23.14 6.62 -6.95
C TYR A 73 -22.94 7.90 -7.77
N LEU A 74 -21.85 8.61 -7.50
CA LEU A 74 -21.37 9.75 -8.29
C LEU A 74 -20.10 9.34 -9.01
N ALA A 75 -20.12 9.35 -10.34
CA ALA A 75 -18.94 9.10 -11.15
C ALA A 75 -18.02 10.33 -11.10
N LEU A 76 -16.76 10.11 -10.71
CA LEU A 76 -15.72 11.15 -10.66
C LEU A 76 -14.69 10.84 -11.74
N SER A 77 -14.63 11.67 -12.78
CA SER A 77 -13.72 11.51 -13.92
C SER A 77 -12.44 12.32 -13.81
N ASP A 78 -12.40 13.30 -12.90
CA ASP A 78 -11.25 14.18 -12.67
C ASP A 78 -10.56 13.85 -11.34
N ASN A 79 -9.22 13.82 -11.36
CA ASN A 79 -8.42 13.46 -10.20
C ASN A 79 -8.47 14.52 -9.08
N LEU A 80 -8.54 15.79 -9.44
CA LEU A 80 -8.58 16.88 -8.47
C LEU A 80 -9.93 16.90 -7.76
N ASP A 81 -11.02 16.72 -8.50
CA ASP A 81 -12.36 16.59 -7.91
C ASP A 81 -12.46 15.34 -7.03
N ALA A 82 -11.86 14.22 -7.45
CA ALA A 82 -11.79 13.02 -6.62
C ALA A 82 -11.01 13.26 -5.33
N LEU A 83 -9.92 14.04 -5.34
CA LEU A 83 -9.21 14.43 -4.12
C LEU A 83 -10.09 15.31 -3.24
N ARG A 84 -10.71 16.36 -3.80
CA ARG A 84 -11.61 17.27 -3.06
C ARG A 84 -12.73 16.53 -2.35
N TRP A 85 -13.38 15.57 -3.02
CA TRP A 85 -14.41 14.73 -2.42
C TRP A 85 -13.88 13.93 -1.24
N ARG A 86 -12.66 13.36 -1.31
CA ARG A 86 -12.07 12.63 -0.18
C ARG A 86 -11.79 13.53 1.03
N LEU A 87 -11.24 14.73 0.79
CA LEU A 87 -10.99 15.70 1.87
C LEU A 87 -12.30 16.14 2.51
N LEU A 88 -13.30 16.51 1.69
CA LEU A 88 -14.62 16.90 2.17
C LEU A 88 -15.30 15.79 2.98
N LEU A 89 -15.24 14.54 2.51
CA LEU A 89 -15.82 13.41 3.24
C LEU A 89 -15.12 13.16 4.59
N ALA A 90 -13.80 13.36 4.67
CA ALA A 90 -13.07 13.31 5.93
C ALA A 90 -13.48 14.45 6.87
N ASP A 91 -13.65 15.67 6.36
CA ASP A 91 -14.07 16.83 7.14
C ASP A 91 -15.51 16.70 7.67
N LEU A 92 -16.39 16.06 6.90
CA LEU A 92 -17.79 15.87 7.26
C LEU A 92 -18.05 14.60 8.09
N ALA A 93 -17.04 13.75 8.31
CA ALA A 93 -17.18 12.56 9.14
C ALA A 93 -17.44 12.97 10.61
N THR A 94 -18.47 12.37 11.22
CA THR A 94 -18.90 12.65 12.61
C THR A 94 -18.95 11.42 13.51
N GLY A 95 -18.47 10.26 13.02
CA GLY A 95 -18.52 9.01 13.78
C GLY A 95 -17.35 8.10 13.42
N THR A 96 -17.44 7.40 12.28
CA THR A 96 -16.33 6.58 11.79
C THR A 96 -15.99 6.91 10.35
N ILE A 97 -14.70 6.83 10.02
CA ILE A 97 -14.21 6.94 8.66
C ILE A 97 -13.22 5.81 8.38
N ASP A 98 -13.48 5.07 7.29
CA ASP A 98 -12.62 4.00 6.81
C ASP A 98 -12.01 4.42 5.47
N ALA A 99 -10.69 4.60 5.43
CA ALA A 99 -9.95 4.93 4.21
C ALA A 99 -9.24 3.68 3.67
N GLN A 100 -9.62 3.23 2.47
CA GLN A 100 -8.98 2.10 1.80
C GLN A 100 -8.08 2.60 0.67
N TYR A 101 -6.79 2.28 0.75
CA TYR A 101 -5.78 2.70 -0.21
C TYR A 101 -4.89 1.53 -0.61
N TYR A 102 -4.67 1.37 -1.93
CA TYR A 102 -3.72 0.38 -2.45
C TYR A 102 -2.28 0.85 -2.25
N LEU A 103 -1.99 2.13 -2.51
CA LEU A 103 -0.67 2.75 -2.32
C LEU A 103 -0.83 4.14 -1.71
N TRP A 104 -0.31 4.33 -0.50
CA TRP A 104 -0.25 5.64 0.13
C TRP A 104 1.14 6.24 -0.06
N ASN A 105 1.22 7.32 -0.84
CA ASN A 105 2.47 8.02 -1.07
C ASN A 105 2.61 9.22 -0.13
N GLY A 106 3.84 9.50 0.29
CA GLY A 106 4.16 10.68 1.07
C GLY A 106 4.27 11.96 0.23
N ASP A 107 3.50 12.10 -0.86
CA ASP A 107 3.46 13.30 -1.71
C ASP A 107 2.50 14.36 -1.14
N GLU A 108 2.36 15.50 -1.81
CA GLU A 108 1.48 16.60 -1.38
C GLU A 108 0.04 16.14 -1.16
N SER A 109 -0.50 15.33 -2.08
CA SER A 109 -1.89 14.87 -2.02
C SER A 109 -2.11 13.85 -0.90
N GLY A 110 -1.15 12.94 -0.71
CA GLY A 110 -1.19 11.95 0.37
C GLY A 110 -1.02 12.59 1.73
N ARG A 111 -0.10 13.55 1.89
CA ARG A 111 0.06 14.30 3.15
C ARG A 111 -1.18 15.15 3.45
N LEU A 112 -1.79 15.76 2.44
CA LEU A 112 -3.02 16.51 2.62
C LEU A 112 -4.16 15.60 3.09
N LEU A 113 -4.39 14.46 2.42
CA LEU A 113 -5.43 13.53 2.87
C LEU A 113 -5.15 13.00 4.29
N ALA A 114 -3.90 12.71 4.64
CA ALA A 114 -3.52 12.29 5.99
C ALA A 114 -3.89 13.36 7.03
N LEU A 115 -3.62 14.64 6.74
CA LEU A 115 -3.95 15.75 7.63
C LEU A 115 -5.45 15.76 7.93
N HIS A 116 -6.30 15.72 6.90
CA HIS A 116 -7.76 15.72 7.08
C HIS A 116 -8.29 14.49 7.84
N LEU A 117 -7.67 13.32 7.64
CA LEU A 117 -8.02 12.11 8.41
C LEU A 117 -7.62 12.21 9.87
N ILE A 118 -6.45 12.80 10.18
CA ILE A 118 -6.00 13.05 11.56
C ILE A 118 -6.90 14.08 12.21
N GLU A 119 -7.20 15.19 11.50
CA GLU A 119 -8.13 16.20 11.99
C GLU A 119 -9.50 15.61 12.28
N ALA A 120 -9.97 14.63 11.48
CA ALA A 120 -11.20 13.89 11.78
C ALA A 120 -11.09 13.05 13.04
N ALA A 121 -9.99 12.30 13.21
CA ALA A 121 -9.75 11.52 14.41
C ALA A 121 -9.68 12.40 15.68
N ASP A 122 -9.13 13.61 15.59
CA ASP A 122 -9.01 14.54 16.70
C ASP A 122 -10.37 15.09 17.18
N ARG A 123 -11.41 15.11 16.33
CA ARG A 123 -12.77 15.53 16.72
C ARG A 123 -13.58 14.39 17.34
N GLY A 124 -13.12 13.14 17.17
CA GLY A 124 -13.87 11.92 17.46
C GLY A 124 -14.96 11.61 16.45
#